data_AF-A0A3M1TJ65-F1
#
_entry.id   AF-A0A3M1TJ65-F1
#
_cell.length_a   1.000
_cell.length_b   1.000
_cell.length_c   1.000
_cell.angle_alpha   90.00
_cell.angle_beta   90.00
_cell.angle_gamma   90.00
#
_symmetry.space_group_name_H-M   'P 1'
#
loop_
_entity.id
_entity.type
_entity.pdbx_description
1 polymer ?
#
loop_
_entity_poly.entity_id
_entity_poly.type
_entity_poly.pdbx_seq_one_letter_code
_entity_poly.pdbx_strand_id
1 'polypeptide(L)'
;MHRFGRERARSRARWLRRGAAWTPGLLFPLFFGAGCGPPPGAPALSELRCRSGAVEACQSRTDPFRLELAVDFEDPDGDLGAGLWQLFIDDAPKGERRALAPLFDESGVARDATAGMLALDVDLEPARVQAGEEVRVGVQVWDARLHESNRPAVRLRLELSP
;
A
#
# COMPACT_ATOMS: atom_id res chain seq x y z
N MET A 1 9.23 -50.76 28.20
CA MET A 1 9.07 -50.48 29.64
C MET A 1 8.13 -49.29 29.81
N HIS A 2 7.00 -49.55 30.46
CA HIS A 2 5.91 -48.62 30.79
C HIS A 2 6.27 -47.65 31.92
N ARG A 3 5.66 -46.45 31.94
CA ARG A 3 5.07 -45.69 33.08
C ARG A 3 4.83 -44.25 32.60
N PHE A 4 3.65 -43.87 32.11
CA PHE A 4 2.47 -43.46 32.87
C PHE A 4 2.77 -42.88 34.27
N GLY A 5 2.69 -41.55 34.37
CA GLY A 5 2.62 -40.79 35.63
C GLY A 5 1.56 -39.71 35.50
N ARG A 6 0.31 -40.05 35.85
CA ARG A 6 -0.79 -39.12 36.07
C ARG A 6 -0.69 -38.60 37.50
N GLU A 7 -0.66 -37.29 37.70
CA GLU A 7 -1.11 -36.72 38.98
C GLU A 7 -2.10 -35.59 38.73
N ARG A 8 -3.36 -35.92 39.01
CA ARG A 8 -4.43 -34.96 39.23
C ARG A 8 -4.39 -34.58 40.70
N ALA A 9 -4.34 -33.29 41.00
CA ALA A 9 -4.75 -32.79 42.31
C ALA A 9 -5.75 -31.64 42.12
N ARG A 10 -7.03 -31.97 42.33
CA ARG A 10 -8.12 -31.03 42.54
C ARG A 10 -8.02 -30.46 43.95
N SER A 11 -8.32 -29.18 44.15
CA SER A 11 -9.00 -28.62 45.34
C SER A 11 -9.34 -27.15 45.07
N ARG A 12 -10.60 -26.83 44.75
CA ARG A 12 -11.71 -26.47 45.67
C ARG A 12 -11.73 -25.00 46.13
N ALA A 13 -12.57 -24.25 45.41
CA ALA A 13 -13.39 -23.09 45.74
C ALA A 13 -13.49 -22.57 47.19
N ARG A 14 -13.57 -21.23 47.33
CA ARG A 14 -14.38 -20.45 48.28
C ARG A 14 -14.30 -18.96 47.88
N TRP A 15 -15.29 -18.39 47.17
CA TRP A 15 -16.47 -17.64 47.67
C TRP A 15 -16.20 -16.58 48.75
N LEU A 16 -16.55 -15.32 48.42
CA LEU A 16 -17.16 -14.20 49.20
C LEU A 16 -16.94 -12.93 48.35
N ARG A 17 -17.83 -12.44 47.46
CA ARG A 17 -19.11 -11.71 47.63
C ARG A 17 -19.16 -10.70 48.81
N ARG A 18 -18.99 -9.40 48.52
CA ARG A 18 -20.00 -8.29 48.62
C ARG A 18 -19.39 -6.90 48.92
N GLY A 19 -19.97 -5.88 48.27
CA GLY A 19 -19.87 -4.43 48.59
C GLY A 19 -19.75 -3.61 47.29
N ALA A 20 -20.84 -3.18 46.63
CA ALA A 20 -21.60 -1.94 46.88
C ALA A 20 -20.79 -0.66 46.55
N ALA A 21 -21.24 0.38 45.86
CA ALA A 21 -22.47 0.74 45.16
C ALA A 21 -22.20 2.04 44.35
N TRP A 22 -22.81 2.15 43.17
CA TRP A 22 -23.44 3.35 42.56
C TRP A 22 -22.76 4.74 42.67
N THR A 23 -22.38 5.28 41.51
CA THR A 23 -22.59 6.70 41.18
C THR A 23 -23.09 6.82 39.73
N PRO A 24 -24.29 7.37 39.48
CA PRO A 24 -24.78 7.68 38.15
C PRO A 24 -24.23 9.05 37.74
N GLY A 25 -23.19 9.06 36.91
CA GLY A 25 -22.58 10.27 36.38
C GLY A 25 -22.63 10.27 34.87
N LEU A 26 -23.68 10.88 34.32
CA LEU A 26 -23.76 11.38 32.94
C LEU A 26 -22.48 12.14 32.58
N LEU A 27 -21.75 11.70 31.56
CA LEU A 27 -20.87 12.52 30.71
C LEU A 27 -20.71 11.82 29.34
N PHE A 28 -21.76 11.90 28.53
CA PHE A 28 -21.63 12.12 27.08
C PHE A 28 -21.46 13.64 26.89
N PRO A 29 -20.88 14.17 25.80
CA PRO A 29 -20.24 13.54 24.65
C PRO A 29 -18.78 14.03 24.50
N LEU A 30 -18.02 13.45 23.57
CA LEU A 30 -17.33 14.22 22.53
C LEU A 30 -16.85 13.23 21.48
N PHE A 31 -17.72 13.05 20.50
CA PHE A 31 -17.32 12.80 19.12
C PHE A 31 -16.30 13.88 18.71
N PHE A 32 -15.01 13.65 18.97
CA PHE A 32 -14.00 14.16 18.07
C PHE A 32 -13.80 13.07 17.04
N GLY A 33 -14.46 13.24 15.90
CA GLY A 33 -13.98 12.62 14.67
C GLY A 33 -12.55 13.08 14.50
N ALA A 34 -11.60 12.27 14.98
CA ALA A 34 -10.24 12.34 14.51
C ALA A 34 -10.38 12.17 13.01
N GLY A 35 -10.20 13.26 12.27
CA GLY A 35 -10.16 13.20 10.82
C GLY A 35 -9.19 12.08 10.49
N CYS A 36 -9.66 11.09 9.73
CA CYS A 36 -8.84 10.04 9.17
C CYS A 36 -7.89 10.68 8.14
N GLY A 37 -7.02 11.56 8.59
CA GLY A 37 -5.86 11.98 7.84
C GLY A 37 -4.80 10.88 7.93
N PRO A 38 -3.96 10.73 6.91
CA PRO A 38 -2.83 9.83 7.00
C PRO A 38 -1.96 10.23 8.21
N PRO A 39 -1.30 9.26 8.88
CA PRO A 39 -0.42 9.57 9.99
C PRO A 39 0.64 10.59 9.55
N PRO A 40 1.04 11.52 10.44
CA PRO A 40 2.05 12.52 10.10
C PRO A 40 3.35 11.81 9.69
N GLY A 41 3.89 12.20 8.53
CA GLY A 41 5.07 11.58 7.93
C GLY A 41 4.75 10.50 6.89
N ALA A 42 3.49 10.06 6.74
CA ALA A 42 3.16 9.11 5.68
C ALA A 42 3.38 9.71 4.28
N PRO A 43 3.85 8.90 3.32
CA PRO A 43 4.06 9.34 1.96
C PRO A 43 2.71 9.62 1.28
N ALA A 44 2.70 10.58 0.36
CA ALA A 44 1.56 10.88 -0.49
C ALA A 44 1.97 10.76 -1.96
N LEU A 45 1.08 10.20 -2.78
CA LEU A 45 1.23 10.12 -4.22
C LEU A 45 0.16 11.01 -4.86
N SER A 46 0.54 11.94 -5.73
CA SER A 46 -0.43 12.92 -6.26
C SER A 46 -0.95 12.52 -7.65
N GLU A 47 -0.07 12.40 -8.63
CA GLU A 47 -0.44 12.17 -10.03
C GLU A 47 0.23 10.91 -10.58
N LEU A 48 -0.56 9.87 -10.89
CA LEU A 48 -0.12 8.73 -11.67
C LEU A 48 -0.49 8.97 -13.14
N ARG A 49 0.52 9.01 -14.02
CA ARG A 49 0.36 9.36 -15.44
C ARG A 49 1.27 8.51 -16.34
N CYS A 50 1.01 8.54 -17.65
CA CYS A 50 1.96 8.03 -18.63
C CYS A 50 3.23 8.88 -18.58
N ARG A 51 4.40 8.25 -18.63
CA ARG A 51 5.69 8.96 -18.58
C ARG A 51 5.85 9.96 -19.73
N SER A 52 5.27 9.65 -20.88
CA SER A 52 5.26 10.51 -22.07
C SER A 52 4.34 11.74 -21.95
N GLY A 53 3.47 11.79 -20.94
CA GLY A 53 2.45 12.82 -20.76
C GLY A 53 1.20 12.66 -21.63
N ALA A 54 1.21 11.74 -22.61
CA ALA A 54 0.03 11.42 -23.43
C ALA A 54 -0.64 10.14 -22.90
N VAL A 55 -1.94 10.21 -22.60
CA VAL A 55 -2.72 9.11 -21.99
C VAL A 55 -2.70 7.83 -22.83
N GLU A 56 -2.63 7.94 -24.15
CA GLU A 56 -2.58 6.82 -25.09
C GLU A 56 -1.17 6.22 -25.25
N ALA A 57 -0.14 6.90 -24.76
CA ALA A 57 1.26 6.50 -24.92
C ALA A 57 1.88 6.04 -23.59
N CYS A 58 1.11 5.29 -22.81
CA CYS A 58 1.59 4.58 -21.63
C CYS A 58 2.31 3.27 -22.01
N GLN A 59 2.00 2.65 -23.15
CA GLN A 59 2.66 1.40 -23.56
C GLN A 59 4.00 1.68 -24.23
N SER A 60 4.98 0.83 -23.95
CA SER A 60 6.27 0.90 -24.61
C SER A 60 6.12 0.59 -26.10
N ARG A 61 6.85 1.33 -26.93
CA ARG A 61 6.82 1.14 -28.39
C ARG A 61 7.52 -0.14 -28.84
N THR A 62 8.43 -0.66 -28.01
CA THR A 62 9.20 -1.87 -28.29
C THR A 62 8.65 -3.11 -27.60
N ASP A 63 7.86 -2.93 -26.54
CA ASP A 63 7.21 -4.02 -25.81
C ASP A 63 5.76 -3.62 -25.46
N PRO A 64 4.74 -4.13 -26.18
CA PRO A 64 3.34 -3.76 -25.94
C PRO A 64 2.82 -4.22 -24.58
N PHE A 65 3.52 -5.12 -23.89
CA PHE A 65 3.17 -5.56 -22.54
C PHE A 65 3.87 -4.75 -21.46
N ARG A 66 4.74 -3.80 -21.80
CA ARG A 66 5.35 -2.88 -20.83
C ARG A 66 4.59 -1.56 -20.79
N LEU A 67 4.23 -1.13 -19.58
CA LEU A 67 3.72 0.21 -19.31
C LEU A 67 4.84 1.09 -18.75
N GLU A 68 4.99 2.28 -19.31
CA GLU A 68 5.91 3.34 -18.92
C GLU A 68 5.13 4.44 -18.19
N LEU A 69 5.10 4.33 -16.86
CA LEU A 69 4.37 5.23 -15.97
C LEU A 69 5.31 6.18 -15.25
N ALA A 70 4.74 7.24 -14.71
CA ALA A 70 5.36 8.16 -13.77
C ALA A 70 4.38 8.46 -12.63
N VAL A 71 4.89 8.54 -11.40
CA VAL A 71 4.13 8.99 -10.25
C VAL A 71 4.90 10.05 -9.49
N ASP A 72 4.23 11.14 -9.15
CA ASP A 72 4.79 12.15 -8.25
C ASP A 72 4.54 11.74 -6.79
N PHE A 73 5.54 11.96 -5.95
CA PHE A 73 5.49 11.65 -4.53
C PHE A 73 5.89 12.84 -3.67
N GLU A 74 5.37 12.85 -2.46
CA GLU A 74 5.80 13.67 -1.33
C GLU A 74 6.01 12.74 -0.13
N ASP A 75 7.11 12.93 0.59
CA ASP A 75 7.52 12.12 1.72
C ASP A 75 8.19 13.02 2.79
N PRO A 76 7.43 13.51 3.78
CA PRO A 76 7.90 14.58 4.65
C PRO A 76 9.15 14.27 5.48
N ASP A 77 9.41 12.99 5.78
CA ASP A 77 10.56 12.58 6.58
C ASP A 77 11.71 11.95 5.77
N GLY A 78 11.55 11.82 4.45
CA GLY A 78 12.61 11.42 3.52
C GLY A 78 13.09 9.98 3.71
N ASP A 79 12.19 9.08 4.13
CA ASP A 79 12.51 7.66 4.32
C ASP A 79 11.84 6.72 3.28
N LEU A 80 11.07 7.25 2.34
CA LEU A 80 10.38 6.50 1.29
C LEU A 80 11.32 5.67 0.41
N GLY A 81 12.54 6.12 0.15
CA GLY A 81 13.52 5.39 -0.68
C GLY A 81 13.93 4.03 -0.10
N ALA A 82 13.77 3.81 1.21
CA ALA A 82 13.99 2.53 1.87
C ALA A 82 12.72 1.66 1.99
N GLY A 83 11.61 2.16 1.45
CA GLY A 83 10.29 1.56 1.52
C GLY A 83 10.00 0.51 0.44
N LEU A 84 8.70 0.27 0.26
CA LEU A 84 8.14 -0.72 -0.65
C LEU A 84 7.09 -0.11 -1.57
N TRP A 85 6.82 -0.75 -2.70
CA TRP A 85 5.71 -0.39 -3.58
C TRP A 85 4.99 -1.63 -4.12
N GLN A 86 3.75 -1.42 -4.55
CA GLN A 86 2.94 -2.47 -5.16
C GLN A 86 2.07 -1.90 -6.28
N LEU A 87 1.94 -2.70 -7.33
CA LEU A 87 1.05 -2.45 -8.44
C LEU A 87 -0.34 -3.03 -8.13
N PHE A 88 -1.37 -2.31 -8.56
CA PHE A 88 -2.75 -2.77 -8.57
C PHE A 88 -3.27 -2.70 -9.99
N ILE A 89 -3.97 -3.75 -10.43
CA ILE A 89 -4.75 -3.73 -11.68
C ILE A 89 -6.17 -4.12 -11.31
N ASP A 90 -7.13 -3.26 -11.63
CA ASP A 90 -8.54 -3.37 -11.27
C ASP A 90 -8.72 -3.60 -9.76
N ASP A 91 -7.99 -2.79 -8.98
CA ASP A 91 -7.93 -2.81 -7.51
C ASP A 91 -7.37 -4.09 -6.87
N ALA A 92 -7.02 -5.11 -7.67
CA ALA A 92 -6.34 -6.30 -7.21
C ALA A 92 -4.82 -6.11 -7.21
N PRO A 93 -4.12 -6.47 -6.12
CA PRO A 93 -2.66 -6.42 -6.10
C PRO A 93 -2.08 -7.36 -7.15
N LYS A 94 -1.03 -6.91 -7.83
CA LYS A 94 -0.27 -7.69 -8.80
C LYS A 94 1.13 -7.96 -8.27
N GLY A 95 1.44 -9.24 -8.11
CA GLY A 95 2.69 -9.70 -7.55
C GLY A 95 2.88 -9.31 -6.08
N GLU A 96 4.11 -9.51 -5.61
CA GLU A 96 4.53 -9.14 -4.27
C GLU A 96 4.94 -7.66 -4.21
N ARG A 97 5.04 -7.13 -2.99
CA ARG A 97 5.61 -5.81 -2.75
C ARG A 97 7.09 -5.82 -3.13
N ARG A 98 7.54 -4.79 -3.83
CA ARG A 98 8.92 -4.63 -4.30
C ARG A 98 9.60 -3.47 -3.59
N ALA A 99 10.93 -3.53 -3.44
CA ALA A 99 11.69 -2.42 -2.88
C ALA A 99 11.58 -1.16 -3.78
N LEU A 100 11.51 0.02 -3.15
CA LEU A 100 11.49 1.30 -3.87
C LEU A 100 12.87 1.77 -4.32
N ALA A 101 13.92 1.39 -3.61
CA ALA A 101 15.30 1.83 -3.87
C ALA A 101 15.72 1.74 -5.36
N PRO A 102 15.43 0.66 -6.11
CA PRO A 102 15.73 0.61 -7.54
C PRO A 102 15.00 1.68 -8.36
N LEU A 103 13.74 1.98 -8.06
CA LEU A 103 12.97 3.02 -8.77
C LEU A 103 13.55 4.42 -8.52
N PHE A 104 14.04 4.69 -7.31
CA PHE A 104 14.73 5.95 -7.00
C PHE A 104 16.02 6.08 -7.81
N ASP A 105 16.85 5.03 -7.81
CA ASP A 105 18.11 4.99 -8.54
C ASP A 105 17.89 5.16 -10.06
N GLU A 106 16.91 4.44 -10.64
CA GLU A 106 16.54 4.51 -12.06
C GLU A 106 15.93 5.86 -12.45
N SER A 107 15.19 6.51 -11.54
CA SER A 107 14.61 7.83 -11.75
C SER A 107 15.61 8.97 -11.54
N GLY A 108 16.82 8.69 -11.06
CA GLY A 108 17.82 9.70 -10.70
C GLY A 108 17.40 10.57 -9.51
N VAL A 109 16.55 10.03 -8.62
CA VAL A 109 16.05 10.72 -7.43
C VAL A 109 16.84 10.25 -6.21
N ALA A 110 17.29 11.18 -5.35
CA ALA A 110 17.97 10.82 -4.11
C ALA A 110 17.04 10.02 -3.19
N ARG A 111 17.56 8.99 -2.53
CA ARG A 111 16.75 8.06 -1.70
C ARG A 111 16.12 8.72 -0.46
N ASP A 112 16.63 9.88 -0.07
CA ASP A 112 16.14 10.74 1.01
C ASP A 112 15.41 11.99 0.50
N ALA A 113 15.10 12.05 -0.80
CA ALA A 113 14.30 13.13 -1.36
C ALA A 113 12.91 13.12 -0.73
N THR A 114 12.45 14.31 -0.30
CA THR A 114 11.12 14.48 0.29
C THR A 114 10.03 14.75 -0.73
N ALA A 115 10.39 14.92 -1.99
CA ALA A 115 9.47 15.02 -3.11
C ALA A 115 10.19 14.69 -4.41
N GLY A 116 9.44 14.24 -5.41
CA GLY A 116 10.00 13.97 -6.74
C GLY A 116 9.03 13.19 -7.61
N MET A 117 9.56 12.70 -8.72
CA MET A 117 8.83 11.84 -9.65
C MET A 117 9.56 10.50 -9.76
N LEU A 118 8.84 9.41 -9.58
CA LEU A 118 9.34 8.06 -9.83
C LEU A 118 8.84 7.57 -11.19
N ALA A 119 9.77 7.13 -12.02
CA ALA A 119 9.51 6.38 -13.23
C ALA A 119 9.20 4.91 -12.86
N LEU A 120 8.08 4.37 -13.32
CA LEU A 120 7.73 2.96 -13.14
C LEU A 120 7.62 2.28 -14.50
N ASP A 121 8.43 1.24 -14.72
CA ASP A 121 8.25 0.29 -15.80
C ASP A 121 7.49 -0.93 -15.26
N VAL A 122 6.33 -1.22 -15.85
CA VAL A 122 5.42 -2.26 -15.39
C VAL A 122 5.18 -3.26 -16.51
N ASP A 123 5.66 -4.48 -16.33
CA ASP A 123 5.36 -5.57 -17.25
C ASP A 123 3.97 -6.17 -16.93
N LEU A 124 3.13 -6.27 -17.96
CA LEU A 124 1.82 -6.92 -17.94
C LEU A 124 1.98 -8.40 -18.32
N GLU A 125 1.23 -9.28 -17.67
CA GLU A 125 1.20 -10.69 -18.03
C GLU A 125 0.37 -10.90 -19.32
N PRO A 126 0.94 -11.34 -20.45
CA PRO A 126 0.22 -11.44 -21.73
C PRO A 126 -1.02 -12.33 -21.68
N ALA A 127 -0.99 -13.38 -20.85
CA ALA A 127 -2.11 -14.31 -20.70
C ALA A 127 -3.33 -13.71 -19.99
N ARG A 128 -3.21 -12.49 -19.43
CA ARG A 128 -4.25 -11.85 -18.62
C ARG A 128 -4.81 -10.56 -19.19
N VAL A 129 -4.29 -10.10 -20.34
CA VAL A 129 -4.71 -8.84 -20.96
C VAL A 129 -5.11 -9.06 -22.40
N GLN A 130 -6.17 -8.39 -22.83
CA GLN A 130 -6.69 -8.47 -24.20
C GLN A 130 -6.54 -7.12 -24.92
N ALA A 131 -6.40 -7.18 -26.24
CA ALA A 131 -6.34 -5.98 -27.06
C ALA A 131 -7.66 -5.19 -26.96
N GLY A 132 -7.56 -3.89 -26.77
CA GLY A 132 -8.69 -2.97 -26.62
C GLY A 132 -9.35 -2.99 -25.24
N GLU A 133 -8.86 -3.81 -24.30
CA GLU A 133 -9.31 -3.84 -22.91
C GLU A 133 -8.96 -2.53 -22.19
N GLU A 134 -9.88 -2.03 -21.37
CA GLU A 134 -9.61 -0.93 -20.44
C GLU A 134 -9.24 -1.51 -19.08
N VAL A 135 -8.06 -1.16 -18.59
CA VAL A 135 -7.56 -1.60 -17.28
C VAL A 135 -7.35 -0.39 -16.37
N ARG A 136 -7.66 -0.55 -15.08
CA ARG A 136 -7.35 0.47 -14.07
C ARG A 136 -6.05 0.13 -13.37
N VAL A 137 -4.99 0.87 -13.65
CA VAL A 137 -3.67 0.69 -13.04
C VAL A 137 -3.51 1.65 -11.87
N GLY A 138 -3.19 1.13 -10.69
CA GLY A 138 -2.91 1.91 -9.49
C GLY A 138 -1.57 1.57 -8.86
N VAL A 139 -1.01 2.52 -8.14
CA VAL A 139 0.26 2.35 -7.42
C VAL A 139 0.06 2.75 -5.97
N GLN A 140 0.66 1.97 -5.08
CA GLN A 140 0.74 2.31 -3.66
C GLN A 140 2.16 2.07 -3.16
N VAL A 141 2.58 2.94 -2.24
CA VAL A 141 3.88 2.83 -1.58
C VAL A 141 3.72 2.71 -0.08
N TRP A 142 4.76 2.18 0.55
CA TRP A 142 4.96 2.16 1.99
C TRP A 142 6.34 2.71 2.29
N ASP A 143 6.46 3.59 3.27
CA ASP A 143 7.74 4.16 3.70
C ASP A 143 8.59 3.15 4.52
N ALA A 144 9.72 3.58 5.09
CA ALA A 144 10.59 2.69 5.88
C ALA A 144 9.94 2.19 7.18
N ARG A 145 8.89 2.89 7.64
CA ARG A 145 8.11 2.60 8.85
C ARG A 145 6.80 1.87 8.53
N LEU A 146 6.58 1.54 7.27
CA LEU A 146 5.39 0.90 6.74
C LEU A 146 4.12 1.78 6.80
N HIS A 147 4.25 3.10 6.86
CA HIS A 147 3.10 3.97 6.61
C HIS A 147 2.73 3.92 5.13
N GLU A 148 1.44 3.77 4.88
CA GLU A 148 0.88 3.57 3.55
C GLU A 148 0.51 4.91 2.90
N SER A 149 0.81 5.05 1.62
CA SER A 149 0.31 6.17 0.82
C SER A 149 -1.14 6.00 0.41
N ASN A 150 -1.77 7.08 -0.05
CA ASN A 150 -2.93 6.96 -0.92
C ASN A 150 -2.58 6.17 -2.21
N ARG A 151 -3.61 5.82 -2.99
CA ARG A 151 -3.46 4.98 -4.19
C ARG A 151 -4.02 5.67 -5.43
N PRO A 152 -3.26 6.57 -6.10
CA PRO A 152 -3.67 7.12 -7.37
C PRO A 152 -3.77 6.01 -8.41
N ALA A 153 -4.66 6.21 -9.38
CA ALA A 153 -4.91 5.24 -10.44
C ALA A 153 -5.21 5.94 -11.76
N VAL A 154 -4.77 5.33 -12.85
CA VAL A 154 -5.03 5.75 -14.23
C VAL A 154 -5.79 4.63 -14.95
N ARG A 155 -6.72 5.01 -15.84
CA ARG A 155 -7.38 4.06 -16.74
C ARG A 155 -6.68 4.09 -18.07
N LEU A 156 -6.31 2.92 -18.55
CA LEU A 156 -5.56 2.77 -19.80
C LEU A 156 -6.33 1.82 -20.70
N ARG A 157 -6.42 2.18 -21.97
CA ARG A 157 -6.84 1.26 -23.01
C ARG A 157 -5.59 0.59 -23.58
N LEU A 158 -5.55 -0.74 -23.56
CA LEU A 158 -4.39 -1.49 -24.03
C LEU A 158 -4.48 -1.70 -25.54
N GLU A 159 -3.53 -1.16 -26.29
CA GLU A 159 -3.37 -1.42 -27.73
C GLU A 159 -2.34 -2.54 -27.90
N LEU A 160 -2.77 -3.78 -27.66
CA LEU A 160 -1.93 -4.95 -27.92
C LEU A 160 -1.93 -5.22 -29.42
N SER A 161 -0.89 -4.75 -30.11
CA SER A 161 -0.64 -5.15 -31.49
C SER A 161 0.09 -6.50 -31.51
N PRO A 162 -0.37 -7.47 -32.32
CA PRO A 162 0.27 -8.78 -32.47
C PRO A 162 1.64 -8.69 -33.16
#